data_AF-A0A817SMY0-F1
#
_entry.id   AF-A0A817SMY0-F1
#
_cell.length_a   1.000
_cell.length_b   1.000
_cell.length_c   1.000
_cell.angle_alpha   90.00
_cell.angle_beta   90.00
_cell.angle_gamma   90.00
#
_symmetry.space_group_name_H-M   'P 1'
#
loop_
_entity.id
_entity.type
_entity.pdbx_description
1 polymer ?
#
loop_
_entity_poly.entity_id
_entity_poly.type
_entity_poly.pdbx_seq_one_letter_code
_entity_poly.pdbx_strand_id
1 'polypeptide(L)'
;MLAVECLFYPNEFILRNNIDYKSIYLSQYYNPLRLKYVSFYENYCSFDYIINNGDEGDTVFQLNSHSSMQQFLCDALHTTTIDEDRILKYLFHGLRYLDISEQLIRTKTISNFKRVSYILSELKSIYVNNMKNIDYVIDYITTKANEYKQIINELVPTNIDGTFKIHITVDNHNIDKFLNICKVNNLKVVCIYLNDDVSIQQLMTSSYHVGTYPAIIELMRTLIDNLFNEIHIRRMKIISLILNNGVPENDIDKLLLWDKKSNYFEFHYKLKVTSESRLHKLKDLCREQNLHLVSKSPEKPLTKKVHYIVTMRLFNCGRRNAWTRNDFISRHLHQRRFYPLRVKEQFVVYDSNIALDNPWSTADVTRTAGGPKYRIGGKYRKVPPRSSV
;
A
#
# COMPACT_ATOMS: atom_id res chain seq x y z
N MET A 1 10.01 21.76 -8.44
CA MET A 1 10.56 22.47 -9.62
C MET A 1 12.05 22.78 -9.49
N LEU A 2 12.59 23.35 -8.41
CA LEU A 2 14.04 23.61 -8.30
C LEU A 2 14.97 22.41 -7.96
N ALA A 3 14.43 21.21 -7.70
CA ALA A 3 15.25 20.05 -7.28
C ALA A 3 15.78 19.20 -8.46
N VAL A 4 15.37 19.51 -9.68
CA VAL A 4 15.69 18.78 -10.92
C VAL A 4 16.61 19.59 -11.85
N GLU A 5 16.77 20.89 -11.66
CA GLU A 5 17.62 21.74 -12.53
C GLU A 5 19.13 21.63 -12.25
N CYS A 6 19.56 20.91 -11.22
CA CYS A 6 21.00 20.71 -10.93
C CYS A 6 21.52 19.31 -11.30
N LEU A 7 21.02 18.72 -12.38
CA LEU A 7 21.62 17.52 -12.98
C LEU A 7 22.54 17.92 -14.13
N PHE A 8 23.75 18.30 -13.73
CA PHE A 8 24.75 18.97 -14.54
C PHE A 8 25.03 18.35 -15.92
N TYR A 9 24.93 19.18 -16.95
CA TYR A 9 25.52 18.92 -18.27
C TYR A 9 27.05 18.92 -18.16
N PRO A 10 27.78 18.23 -19.07
CA PRO A 10 29.25 18.13 -19.02
C PRO A 10 29.97 19.48 -18.92
N ASN A 11 29.40 20.55 -19.48
CA ASN A 11 29.99 21.90 -19.49
C ASN A 11 29.83 22.68 -18.17
N GLU A 12 28.97 22.24 -17.25
CA GLU A 12 28.75 22.92 -15.96
C GLU A 12 29.74 22.49 -14.86
N PHE A 13 30.63 21.52 -15.15
CA PHE A 13 31.74 21.18 -14.25
C PHE A 13 32.72 22.34 -14.03
N ILE A 14 32.74 23.34 -14.93
CA ILE A 14 33.62 24.51 -14.84
C ILE A 14 33.15 25.50 -13.76
N LEU A 15 31.83 25.64 -13.53
CA LEU A 15 31.26 26.50 -12.47
C LEU A 15 31.47 25.95 -11.05
N ARG A 16 31.84 24.67 -10.95
CA ARG A 16 31.99 23.91 -9.70
C ARG A 16 33.16 24.37 -8.82
N ASN A 17 34.14 25.05 -9.39
CA ASN A 17 35.30 25.56 -8.65
C ASN A 17 35.08 26.96 -8.04
N ASN A 18 34.03 27.67 -8.46
CA ASN A 18 33.81 29.07 -8.05
C ASN A 18 32.67 29.24 -7.03
N ILE A 19 31.79 28.25 -6.88
CA ILE A 19 30.65 28.30 -5.96
C ILE A 19 30.63 26.99 -5.16
N ASP A 20 30.69 27.09 -3.82
CA ASP A 20 30.55 25.95 -2.91
C ASP A 20 29.07 25.52 -2.81
N TYR A 21 28.54 25.02 -3.93
CA TYR A 21 27.21 24.46 -4.03
C TYR A 21 26.98 23.33 -3.02
N LYS A 22 28.05 22.62 -2.61
CA LYS A 22 27.95 21.53 -1.64
C LYS A 22 27.54 22.06 -0.27
N SER A 23 28.20 23.11 0.21
CA SER A 23 27.85 23.72 1.50
C SER A 23 26.46 24.37 1.48
N ILE A 24 26.10 25.08 0.41
CA ILE A 24 24.78 25.71 0.26
C ILE A 24 23.67 24.64 0.21
N TYR A 25 23.86 23.57 -0.57
CA TYR A 25 22.88 22.49 -0.68
C TYR A 25 22.70 21.72 0.64
N LEU A 26 23.81 21.39 1.31
CA LEU A 26 23.77 20.67 2.58
C LEU A 26 23.19 21.49 3.74
N SER A 27 23.39 22.81 3.74
CA SER A 27 22.89 23.68 4.81
C SER A 27 21.43 24.12 4.62
N GLN A 28 20.99 24.33 3.38
CA GLN A 28 19.66 24.89 3.12
C GLN A 28 18.63 23.85 2.64
N TYR A 29 19.06 22.78 1.96
CA TYR A 29 18.16 21.92 1.19
C TYR A 29 18.29 20.42 1.52
N TYR A 30 19.29 20.01 2.30
CA TYR A 30 19.49 18.61 2.69
C TYR A 30 18.38 18.14 3.62
N ASN A 31 17.48 17.35 3.05
CA ASN A 31 16.50 16.58 3.77
C ASN A 31 16.60 15.13 3.30
N PRO A 32 17.09 14.20 4.15
CA PRO A 32 17.34 12.81 3.75
C PRO A 32 16.06 12.07 3.33
N LEU A 33 14.91 12.41 3.92
CA LEU A 33 13.61 11.86 3.50
C LEU A 33 13.25 12.34 2.09
N ARG A 34 13.44 13.64 1.80
CA ARG A 34 13.19 14.20 0.47
C ARG A 34 14.12 13.62 -0.60
N LEU A 35 15.40 13.46 -0.30
CA LEU A 35 16.38 12.84 -1.21
C LEU A 35 16.01 11.39 -1.55
N LYS A 36 15.59 10.62 -0.54
CA LYS A 36 15.03 9.28 -0.72
C LYS A 36 13.80 9.29 -1.64
N TYR A 37 12.84 10.18 -1.39
CA TYR A 37 11.62 10.26 -2.19
C TYR A 37 11.89 10.58 -3.65
N VAL A 38 12.72 11.59 -3.93
CA VAL A 38 13.13 11.93 -5.30
C VAL A 38 13.83 10.75 -5.94
N SER A 39 14.75 10.09 -5.23
CA SER A 39 15.55 9.03 -5.84
C SER A 39 14.75 7.79 -6.19
N PHE A 40 13.79 7.40 -5.36
CA PHE A 40 12.91 6.31 -5.72
C PHE A 40 11.88 6.70 -6.77
N TYR A 41 11.40 7.95 -6.78
CA TYR A 41 10.49 8.43 -7.83
C TYR A 41 11.17 8.38 -9.20
N GLU A 42 12.38 8.94 -9.32
CA GLU A 42 13.16 8.92 -10.57
C GLU A 42 13.49 7.49 -11.01
N ASN A 43 13.82 6.61 -10.06
CA ASN A 43 14.05 5.20 -10.33
C ASN A 43 12.78 4.49 -10.81
N TYR A 44 11.63 4.72 -10.16
CA TYR A 44 10.33 4.19 -10.56
C TYR A 44 9.93 4.66 -11.97
N CYS A 45 10.02 5.96 -12.25
CA CYS A 45 9.70 6.52 -13.57
C CYS A 45 10.59 5.93 -14.66
N SER A 46 11.87 5.68 -14.36
CA SER A 46 12.79 5.02 -15.29
C SER A 46 12.35 3.58 -15.59
N PHE A 47 11.95 2.81 -14.58
CA PHE A 47 11.44 1.44 -14.77
C PHE A 47 10.09 1.38 -15.48
N ASP A 48 9.14 2.23 -15.09
CA ASP A 48 7.81 2.31 -15.70
C ASP A 48 7.90 2.69 -17.18
N TYR A 49 8.81 3.61 -17.52
CA TYR A 49 9.08 3.95 -18.92
C TYR A 49 9.59 2.74 -19.72
N ILE A 50 10.47 1.91 -19.15
CA ILE A 50 11.03 0.74 -19.84
C ILE A 50 9.96 -0.34 -20.03
N ILE A 51 9.18 -0.62 -18.99
CA ILE A 51 8.16 -1.66 -19.02
C ILE A 51 7.05 -1.31 -20.03
N ASN A 52 6.67 -0.03 -20.11
CA ASN A 52 5.54 0.41 -20.93
C ASN A 52 5.93 0.84 -22.36
N ASN A 53 7.22 0.96 -22.69
CA ASN A 53 7.71 1.35 -24.03
C ASN A 53 8.67 0.33 -24.66
N GLY A 54 8.78 -0.88 -24.12
CA GLY A 54 9.44 -1.99 -24.81
C GLY A 54 8.59 -2.45 -26.00
N ASP A 55 9.17 -2.47 -27.20
CA ASP A 55 8.51 -2.80 -28.47
C ASP A 55 7.58 -4.03 -28.37
N GLU A 56 6.35 -3.88 -28.89
CA GLU A 56 5.28 -4.88 -29.00
C GLU A 56 5.59 -5.99 -30.03
N GLY A 57 6.83 -6.50 -30.03
CA GLY A 57 7.35 -7.46 -30.99
C GLY A 57 7.69 -8.83 -30.40
N ASP A 58 6.93 -9.33 -29.43
CA ASP A 58 6.53 -10.76 -29.32
C ASP A 58 5.71 -11.02 -28.04
N THR A 59 4.40 -11.08 -28.22
CA THR A 59 3.35 -11.69 -27.36
C THR A 59 3.19 -11.30 -25.88
N VAL A 60 2.25 -10.34 -25.71
CA VAL A 60 1.12 -10.27 -24.75
C VAL A 60 1.40 -9.88 -23.30
N PHE A 61 1.25 -8.58 -23.02
CA PHE A 61 0.55 -8.09 -21.82
C PHE A 61 -0.30 -6.87 -22.17
N GLN A 62 -1.62 -7.04 -22.19
CA GLN A 62 -2.58 -5.94 -22.35
C GLN A 62 -3.05 -5.45 -20.98
N LEU A 63 -2.98 -4.13 -20.75
CA LEU A 63 -3.78 -3.40 -19.77
C LEU A 63 -4.10 -1.99 -20.32
N ASN A 64 -5.28 -1.86 -20.93
CA ASN A 64 -5.98 -0.59 -21.19
C ASN A 64 -6.67 -0.14 -19.88
N SER A 65 -6.95 1.13 -19.56
CA SER A 65 -6.71 2.46 -20.17
C SER A 65 -7.30 3.50 -19.19
N HIS A 66 -6.75 4.72 -19.11
CA HIS A 66 -7.54 5.98 -19.21
C HIS A 66 -6.61 7.20 -19.44
N SER A 67 -6.77 7.80 -20.63
CA SER A 67 -6.31 9.13 -21.10
C SER A 67 -4.99 9.64 -20.53
N SER A 68 -3.91 9.23 -21.18
CA SER A 68 -2.56 9.13 -20.64
C SER A 68 -1.58 10.08 -21.33
N MET A 69 -0.38 10.12 -20.77
CA MET A 69 0.96 10.09 -21.41
C MET A 69 1.05 9.93 -22.95
N GLN A 70 0.05 9.38 -23.64
CA GLN A 70 -0.08 9.19 -25.10
C GLN A 70 0.11 10.45 -25.95
N GLN A 71 -0.34 11.63 -25.52
CA GLN A 71 -0.11 12.86 -26.31
C GLN A 71 1.37 13.31 -26.21
N PHE A 72 1.98 13.16 -25.03
CA PHE A 72 3.41 13.43 -24.82
C PHE A 72 4.29 12.37 -25.50
N LEU A 73 3.83 11.12 -25.53
CA LEU A 73 4.47 10.02 -26.24
C LEU A 73 4.44 10.19 -27.76
N CYS A 74 3.36 10.72 -28.36
CA CYS A 74 3.32 10.98 -29.80
C CYS A 74 4.34 12.04 -30.24
N ASP A 75 4.56 13.06 -29.41
CA ASP A 75 5.58 14.10 -29.69
C ASP A 75 7.01 13.58 -29.46
N ALA A 76 7.20 12.61 -28.56
CA ALA A 76 8.50 11.97 -28.31
C ALA A 76 8.84 10.85 -29.31
N LEU A 77 7.83 10.18 -29.89
CA LEU A 77 7.96 9.02 -30.78
C LEU A 77 8.22 9.39 -32.25
N HIS A 78 7.93 10.62 -32.68
CA HIS A 78 8.16 11.03 -34.08
C HIS A 78 9.59 11.50 -34.39
N THR A 79 10.52 11.44 -33.43
CA THR A 79 11.94 11.69 -33.69
C THR A 79 12.82 10.56 -33.18
N THR A 80 13.15 9.65 -34.11
CA THR A 80 14.30 8.74 -34.16
C THR A 80 14.31 7.53 -33.21
N THR A 81 14.62 6.38 -33.81
CA THR A 81 15.13 5.12 -33.24
C THR A 81 15.69 5.31 -31.84
N ILE A 82 15.11 4.61 -30.86
CA ILE A 82 15.62 4.62 -29.49
C ILE A 82 16.97 3.89 -29.51
N ASP A 83 18.06 4.65 -29.63
CA ASP A 83 19.42 4.11 -29.58
C ASP A 83 19.62 3.37 -28.24
N GLU A 84 20.30 2.23 -28.24
CA GLU A 84 20.56 1.39 -27.04
C GLU A 84 21.10 2.24 -25.86
N ASP A 85 21.83 3.32 -26.18
CA ASP A 85 22.36 4.31 -25.26
C ASP A 85 21.28 5.10 -24.47
N ARG A 86 20.08 5.30 -25.02
CA ARG A 86 18.98 6.00 -24.33
C ARG A 86 18.39 5.16 -23.19
N ILE A 87 18.17 3.86 -23.40
CA ILE A 87 17.66 2.94 -22.37
C ILE A 87 18.69 2.83 -21.23
N LEU A 88 19.96 2.62 -21.57
CA LEU A 88 21.06 2.60 -20.60
C LEU A 88 21.16 3.93 -19.83
N LYS A 89 20.92 5.06 -20.50
CA LYS A 89 20.93 6.39 -19.86
C LYS A 89 19.79 6.56 -18.84
N TYR A 90 18.56 6.14 -19.15
CA TYR A 90 17.45 6.20 -18.17
C TYR A 90 17.69 5.28 -16.96
N LEU A 91 18.11 4.04 -17.21
CA LEU A 91 18.52 3.09 -16.18
C LEU A 91 19.64 3.64 -15.28
N PHE A 92 20.62 4.29 -15.89
CA PHE A 92 21.71 4.97 -15.21
C PHE A 92 21.23 6.14 -14.34
N HIS A 93 20.27 6.94 -14.81
CA HIS A 93 19.73 8.04 -14.01
C HIS A 93 19.05 7.52 -12.73
N GLY A 94 18.22 6.47 -12.83
CA GLY A 94 17.59 5.84 -11.66
C GLY A 94 18.58 5.29 -10.64
N LEU A 95 19.68 4.64 -11.07
CA LEU A 95 20.72 4.12 -10.19
C LEU A 95 21.60 5.22 -9.59
N ARG A 96 21.95 6.22 -10.40
CA ARG A 96 22.73 7.38 -9.96
C ARG A 96 22.05 8.11 -8.82
N TYR A 97 20.74 8.25 -8.88
CA TYR A 97 19.97 8.87 -7.80
C TYR A 97 20.02 8.05 -6.49
N LEU A 98 19.98 6.73 -6.58
CA LEU A 98 20.11 5.84 -5.41
C LEU A 98 21.51 5.94 -4.77
N ASP A 99 22.58 5.90 -5.56
CA ASP A 99 23.97 6.03 -5.07
C ASP A 99 24.25 7.42 -4.47
N ILE A 100 23.79 8.50 -5.13
CA ILE A 100 23.92 9.86 -4.59
C ILE A 100 23.15 10.00 -3.28
N SER A 101 21.94 9.46 -3.21
CA SER A 101 21.15 9.49 -1.97
C SER A 101 21.78 8.66 -0.87
N GLU A 102 22.32 7.48 -1.16
CA GLU A 102 23.06 6.69 -0.18
C GLU A 102 24.23 7.49 0.41
N GLN A 103 25.07 8.08 -0.45
CA GLN A 103 26.25 8.85 -0.03
C GLN A 103 25.84 10.06 0.81
N LEU A 104 24.82 10.80 0.36
CA LEU A 104 24.27 11.94 1.08
C LEU A 104 23.70 11.52 2.43
N ILE A 105 22.91 10.44 2.49
CA ILE A 105 22.29 9.96 3.74
C ILE A 105 23.33 9.45 4.72
N ARG A 106 24.30 8.62 4.27
CA ARG A 106 25.31 7.99 5.15
C ARG A 106 26.40 8.96 5.60
N THR A 107 26.91 9.76 4.67
CA THR A 107 28.13 10.54 4.91
C THR A 107 27.89 12.03 5.04
N LYS A 108 26.66 12.51 4.76
CA LYS A 108 26.34 13.94 4.59
C LYS A 108 27.26 14.62 3.56
N THR A 109 27.84 13.86 2.65
CA THR A 109 28.70 14.35 1.58
C THR A 109 28.47 13.53 0.32
N ILE A 110 28.79 14.10 -0.85
CA ILE A 110 29.01 13.33 -2.07
C ILE A 110 30.51 13.36 -2.30
N SER A 111 31.21 12.34 -1.81
CA SER A 111 32.68 12.30 -1.87
C SER A 111 33.17 11.65 -3.16
N ASN A 112 32.33 10.88 -3.88
CA ASN A 112 32.82 10.09 -5.00
C ASN A 112 31.84 9.98 -6.18
N PHE A 113 31.74 11.05 -6.97
CA PHE A 113 31.05 11.02 -8.27
C PHE A 113 31.64 10.01 -9.28
N LYS A 114 32.86 9.48 -9.05
CA LYS A 114 33.46 8.46 -9.93
C LYS A 114 32.72 7.11 -9.87
N ARG A 115 32.02 6.81 -8.77
CA ARG A 115 31.22 5.56 -8.63
C ARG A 115 30.09 5.48 -9.66
N VAL A 116 29.46 6.60 -9.96
CA VAL A 116 28.38 6.70 -10.95
C VAL A 116 28.87 6.30 -12.35
N SER A 117 30.01 6.86 -12.79
CA SER A 117 30.66 6.46 -14.06
C SER A 117 31.11 5.00 -14.07
N TYR A 118 31.46 4.43 -12.92
CA TYR A 118 31.78 3.00 -12.78
C TYR A 118 30.53 2.14 -12.98
N ILE A 119 29.38 2.49 -12.37
CA ILE A 119 28.11 1.79 -12.58
C ILE A 119 27.71 1.81 -14.06
N LEU A 120 27.79 2.95 -14.74
CA LEU A 120 27.50 3.00 -16.19
C LEU A 120 28.43 2.11 -17.01
N SER A 121 29.74 2.13 -16.69
CA SER A 121 30.73 1.26 -17.32
C SER A 121 30.45 -0.22 -17.06
N GLU A 122 29.98 -0.55 -15.86
CA GLU A 122 29.62 -1.90 -15.43
C GLU A 122 28.35 -2.38 -16.15
N LEU A 123 27.31 -1.54 -16.23
CA LEU A 123 26.09 -1.82 -17.01
C LEU A 123 26.43 -2.04 -18.49
N LYS A 124 27.27 -1.18 -19.07
CA LYS A 124 27.73 -1.32 -20.46
C LYS A 124 28.54 -2.60 -20.66
N SER A 125 29.41 -2.95 -19.70
CA SER A 125 30.18 -4.20 -19.72
C SER A 125 29.27 -5.43 -19.63
N ILE A 126 28.30 -5.44 -18.72
CA ILE A 126 27.29 -6.51 -18.58
C ILE A 126 26.50 -6.65 -19.88
N TYR A 127 26.02 -5.54 -20.43
CA TYR A 127 25.28 -5.55 -21.69
C TYR A 127 26.11 -6.14 -22.84
N VAL A 128 27.34 -5.65 -23.04
CA VAL A 128 28.23 -6.11 -24.12
C VAL A 128 28.62 -7.58 -23.93
N ASN A 129 28.96 -8.00 -22.71
CA ASN A 129 29.42 -9.36 -22.42
C ASN A 129 28.29 -10.39 -22.48
N ASN A 130 27.03 -9.99 -22.29
CA ASN A 130 25.87 -10.86 -22.38
C ASN A 130 25.15 -10.74 -23.73
N MET A 131 25.92 -10.59 -24.82
CA MET A 131 25.41 -10.52 -26.20
C MET A 131 24.33 -9.47 -26.40
N LYS A 132 24.45 -8.30 -25.75
CA LYS A 132 23.47 -7.22 -25.81
C LYS A 132 22.07 -7.62 -25.30
N ASN A 133 21.98 -8.63 -24.44
CA ASN A 133 20.73 -8.97 -23.79
C ASN A 133 20.45 -8.00 -22.62
N ILE A 134 19.38 -7.22 -22.75
CA ILE A 134 18.96 -6.21 -21.78
C ILE A 134 18.46 -6.81 -20.46
N ASP A 135 18.00 -8.07 -20.46
CA ASP A 135 17.47 -8.73 -19.27
C ASP A 135 18.54 -8.85 -18.17
N TYR A 136 19.79 -9.12 -18.53
CA TYR A 136 20.90 -9.17 -17.57
C TYR A 136 21.21 -7.80 -16.97
N VAL A 137 21.04 -6.74 -17.77
CA VAL A 137 21.18 -5.36 -17.29
C VAL A 137 20.05 -5.05 -16.33
N ILE A 138 18.81 -5.38 -16.69
CA ILE A 138 17.64 -5.19 -15.82
C ILE A 138 17.82 -5.96 -14.51
N ASP A 139 18.23 -7.22 -14.53
CA ASP A 139 18.42 -8.05 -13.33
C ASP A 139 19.52 -7.50 -12.42
N TYR A 140 20.65 -7.06 -12.99
CA TYR A 140 21.70 -6.38 -12.23
C TYR A 140 21.17 -5.10 -11.57
N ILE A 141 20.42 -4.28 -12.30
CA ILE A 141 19.87 -3.02 -11.79
C ILE A 141 18.82 -3.30 -10.72
N THR A 142 17.94 -4.25 -10.92
CA THR A 142 16.95 -4.67 -9.92
C THR A 142 17.66 -5.17 -8.67
N THR A 143 18.72 -5.95 -8.80
CA THR A 143 19.56 -6.40 -7.68
C THR A 143 20.19 -5.22 -6.95
N LYS A 144 20.87 -4.30 -7.65
CA LYS A 144 21.48 -3.11 -7.04
C LYS A 144 20.46 -2.14 -6.44
N ALA A 145 19.33 -1.95 -7.10
CA ALA A 145 18.23 -1.13 -6.57
C ALA A 145 17.66 -1.75 -5.29
N ASN A 146 17.55 -3.07 -5.22
CA ASN A 146 17.12 -3.78 -4.01
C ASN A 146 18.17 -3.69 -2.89
N GLU A 147 19.47 -3.84 -3.19
CA GLU A 147 20.57 -3.62 -2.23
C GLU A 147 20.51 -2.20 -1.67
N TYR A 148 20.44 -1.18 -2.54
CA TYR A 148 20.34 0.22 -2.12
C TYR A 148 19.04 0.50 -1.36
N LYS A 149 17.93 -0.10 -1.76
CA LYS A 149 16.66 0.00 -1.04
C LYS A 149 16.76 -0.59 0.36
N GLN A 150 17.44 -1.74 0.53
CA GLN A 150 17.70 -2.32 1.85
C GLN A 150 18.54 -1.36 2.71
N ILE A 151 19.66 -0.86 2.17
CA ILE A 151 20.52 0.12 2.84
C ILE A 151 19.74 1.39 3.22
N ILE A 152 18.92 1.92 2.31
CA ILE A 152 18.10 3.11 2.52
C ILE A 152 16.93 2.83 3.48
N ASN A 153 16.46 1.59 3.60
CA ASN A 153 15.46 1.16 4.59
C ASN A 153 16.07 0.97 5.98
N GLU A 154 17.34 0.61 6.06
CA GLU A 154 18.11 0.65 7.32
C GLU A 154 18.36 2.08 7.79
N LEU A 155 18.52 3.03 6.84
CA LEU A 155 18.86 4.43 7.12
C LEU A 155 17.66 5.36 7.28
N VAL A 156 16.50 5.04 6.69
CA VAL A 156 15.28 5.83 6.81
C VAL A 156 14.29 5.05 7.63
N PRO A 157 13.86 5.61 8.74
CA PRO A 157 13.29 4.80 9.75
C PRO A 157 11.84 4.41 9.42
N THR A 158 11.57 3.16 9.73
CA THR A 158 10.42 2.65 10.48
C THR A 158 9.94 3.53 11.65
N ASN A 159 10.25 4.84 11.74
CA ASN A 159 9.92 5.72 12.88
C ASN A 159 8.51 6.26 12.72
N ILE A 160 7.51 5.37 12.68
CA ILE A 160 6.24 5.79 13.23
C ILE A 160 6.45 5.94 14.74
N ASP A 161 6.08 7.09 15.25
CA ASP A 161 6.13 7.40 16.69
C ASP A 161 4.77 7.95 17.13
N GLY A 162 4.32 7.49 18.29
CA GLY A 162 3.03 7.86 18.87
C GLY A 162 2.29 6.68 19.46
N THR A 163 0.97 6.63 19.28
CA THR A 163 0.12 5.60 19.87
C THR A 163 -0.18 4.47 18.90
N PHE A 164 0.13 3.25 19.31
CA PHE A 164 -0.14 2.04 18.58
C PHE A 164 -1.19 1.20 19.28
N LYS A 165 -1.81 0.32 18.51
CA LYS A 165 -2.73 -0.70 18.98
C LYS A 165 -2.26 -2.05 18.44
N ILE A 166 -2.12 -3.02 19.33
CA ILE A 166 -1.72 -4.38 18.99
C ILE A 166 -2.96 -5.28 19.07
N HIS A 167 -3.12 -6.10 18.03
CA HIS A 167 -4.11 -7.16 17.94
C HIS A 167 -3.41 -8.49 17.73
N ILE A 168 -3.61 -9.43 18.66
CA ILE A 168 -3.18 -10.83 18.52
C ILE A 168 -4.44 -11.66 18.39
N THR A 169 -4.63 -12.27 17.22
CA THR A 169 -5.77 -13.17 16.92
C THR A 169 -5.31 -14.61 17.05
N VAL A 170 -6.09 -15.39 17.78
CA VAL A 170 -5.77 -16.79 18.10
C VAL A 170 -6.79 -17.74 17.46
N ASP A 171 -6.51 -19.03 17.51
CA ASP A 171 -7.53 -20.05 17.26
C ASP A 171 -8.61 -20.05 18.36
N ASN A 172 -9.70 -20.78 18.09
CA ASN A 172 -10.81 -20.91 19.04
C ASN A 172 -10.76 -22.26 19.80
N HIS A 173 -9.65 -22.98 19.77
CA HIS A 173 -9.59 -24.31 20.39
C HIS A 173 -9.48 -24.23 21.92
N ASN A 174 -8.91 -23.16 22.46
CA ASN A 174 -8.69 -23.01 23.89
C ASN A 174 -9.16 -21.63 24.41
N ILE A 175 -10.44 -21.34 24.21
CA ILE A 175 -11.06 -20.06 24.54
C ILE A 175 -10.88 -19.73 26.03
N ASP A 176 -11.13 -20.68 26.94
CA ASP A 176 -11.06 -20.42 28.39
C ASP A 176 -9.66 -20.03 28.83
N LYS A 177 -8.63 -20.73 28.33
CA LYS A 177 -7.24 -20.39 28.59
C LYS A 177 -6.89 -19.00 28.05
N PHE A 178 -7.29 -18.69 26.81
CA PHE A 178 -7.09 -17.37 26.22
C PHE A 178 -7.76 -16.26 27.04
N LEU A 179 -9.01 -16.46 27.45
CA LEU A 179 -9.77 -15.52 28.28
C LEU A 179 -9.09 -15.33 29.64
N ASN A 180 -8.59 -16.39 30.25
CA ASN A 180 -7.86 -16.32 31.51
C ASN A 180 -6.55 -15.52 31.37
N ILE A 181 -5.75 -15.79 30.33
CA ILE A 181 -4.53 -15.02 30.03
C ILE A 181 -4.87 -13.53 29.86
N CYS A 182 -5.92 -13.23 29.10
CA CYS A 182 -6.36 -11.85 28.89
C CYS A 182 -6.80 -11.18 30.19
N LYS A 183 -7.56 -11.88 31.03
CA LYS A 183 -8.04 -11.37 32.33
C LYS A 183 -6.87 -11.07 33.27
N VAL A 184 -5.94 -12.01 33.43
CA VAL A 184 -4.77 -11.88 34.32
C VAL A 184 -3.88 -10.71 33.89
N ASN A 185 -3.72 -10.50 32.57
CA ASN A 185 -2.85 -9.46 32.02
C ASN A 185 -3.59 -8.17 31.63
N ASN A 186 -4.85 -8.01 32.05
CA ASN A 186 -5.71 -6.85 31.74
C ASN A 186 -5.77 -6.50 30.23
N LEU A 187 -5.75 -7.53 29.38
CA LEU A 187 -5.90 -7.39 27.93
C LEU A 187 -7.38 -7.40 27.57
N LYS A 188 -7.81 -6.41 26.78
CA LYS A 188 -9.17 -6.38 26.26
C LYS A 188 -9.37 -7.48 25.23
N VAL A 189 -10.38 -8.31 25.44
CA VAL A 189 -10.84 -9.30 24.47
C VAL A 189 -11.80 -8.67 23.46
N VAL A 190 -11.65 -9.04 22.20
CA VAL A 190 -12.55 -8.70 21.10
C VAL A 190 -12.96 -9.98 20.38
N CYS A 191 -14.26 -10.23 20.35
CA CYS A 191 -14.84 -11.32 19.57
C CYS A 191 -15.53 -10.74 18.34
N ILE A 192 -15.21 -11.32 17.17
CA ILE A 192 -15.84 -11.00 15.89
C ILE A 192 -16.71 -12.17 15.47
N TYR A 193 -17.93 -11.84 15.05
CA TYR A 193 -18.93 -12.79 14.54
C TYR A 193 -19.27 -12.42 13.10
N LEU A 194 -19.42 -13.42 12.23
CA LEU A 194 -19.87 -13.22 10.85
C LEU A 194 -21.32 -13.69 10.72
N ASN A 195 -22.12 -12.94 9.95
CA ASN A 195 -23.43 -13.36 9.43
C ASN A 195 -24.41 -13.95 10.46
N ASP A 196 -24.62 -13.27 11.59
CA ASP A 196 -25.56 -13.67 12.66
C ASP A 196 -25.32 -15.07 13.23
N ASP A 197 -24.18 -15.67 12.87
CA ASP A 197 -23.81 -17.01 13.30
C ASP A 197 -23.33 -16.97 14.74
N VAL A 198 -23.70 -17.99 15.52
CA VAL A 198 -23.34 -18.08 16.94
C VAL A 198 -21.85 -18.39 17.11
N SER A 199 -21.19 -18.86 16.05
CA SER A 199 -19.78 -19.21 16.05
C SER A 199 -18.87 -17.96 16.08
N ILE A 200 -17.96 -17.92 17.05
CA ILE A 200 -16.89 -16.91 17.07
C ILE A 200 -15.99 -17.19 15.87
N GLN A 201 -15.72 -16.17 15.07
CA GLN A 201 -14.89 -16.30 13.87
C GLN A 201 -13.47 -15.86 14.12
N GLN A 202 -13.31 -14.75 14.85
CA GLN A 202 -12.00 -14.30 15.30
C GLN A 202 -12.08 -13.90 16.77
N LEU A 203 -11.21 -14.52 17.57
CA LEU A 203 -10.95 -14.20 18.96
C LEU A 203 -9.60 -13.49 19.03
N MET A 204 -9.58 -12.24 19.49
CA MET A 204 -8.35 -11.44 19.51
C MET A 204 -8.23 -10.54 20.73
N THR A 205 -7.00 -10.18 21.06
CA THR A 205 -6.68 -9.15 22.06
C THR A 205 -6.73 -7.75 21.46
N SER A 206 -6.77 -6.73 22.31
CA SER A 206 -6.68 -5.33 21.92
C SER A 206 -6.02 -4.50 23.01
N SER A 207 -4.74 -4.20 22.86
CA SER A 207 -3.99 -3.33 23.76
C SER A 207 -3.48 -2.07 23.05
N TYR A 208 -3.31 -0.97 23.79
CA TYR A 208 -2.75 0.29 23.28
C TYR A 208 -1.42 0.56 23.96
N HIS A 209 -0.46 1.06 23.19
CA HIS A 209 0.91 1.29 23.64
C HIS A 209 1.45 2.56 22.99
N VAL A 210 2.37 3.25 23.65
CA VAL A 210 3.01 4.46 23.14
C VAL A 210 4.50 4.19 22.95
N GLY A 211 5.07 4.65 21.85
CA GLY A 211 6.50 4.54 21.58
C GLY A 211 6.80 4.56 20.09
N THR A 212 7.99 4.11 19.71
CA THR A 212 8.39 3.97 18.32
C THR A 212 8.00 2.59 17.78
N TYR A 213 7.72 2.48 16.47
CA TYR A 213 7.33 1.20 15.88
C TYR A 213 8.34 0.06 16.11
N PRO A 214 9.68 0.25 16.07
CA PRO A 214 10.63 -0.79 16.48
C PRO A 214 10.42 -1.27 17.92
N ALA A 215 10.19 -0.36 18.88
CA ALA A 215 9.92 -0.73 20.27
C ALA A 215 8.59 -1.49 20.40
N ILE A 216 7.57 -1.12 19.60
CA ILE A 216 6.28 -1.81 19.56
C ILE A 216 6.40 -3.24 19.00
N ILE A 217 7.30 -3.46 18.03
CA ILE A 217 7.60 -4.80 17.51
C ILE A 217 8.24 -5.67 18.59
N GLU A 218 9.25 -5.16 19.30
CA GLU A 218 9.87 -5.93 20.39
C GLU A 218 8.87 -6.22 21.51
N LEU A 219 8.05 -5.24 21.89
CA LEU A 219 6.96 -5.45 22.85
C LEU A 219 5.99 -6.54 22.39
N MET A 220 5.59 -6.53 21.12
CA MET A 220 4.70 -7.56 20.57
C MET A 220 5.33 -8.95 20.67
N ARG A 221 6.63 -9.09 20.36
CA ARG A 221 7.37 -10.35 20.52
C ARG A 221 7.38 -10.81 21.98
N THR A 222 7.74 -9.93 22.91
CA THR A 222 7.72 -10.23 24.34
C THR A 222 6.34 -10.67 24.83
N LEU A 223 5.26 -10.02 24.37
CA LEU A 223 3.90 -10.44 24.69
C LEU A 223 3.59 -11.84 24.18
N ILE A 224 4.03 -12.18 22.97
CA ILE A 224 3.82 -13.51 22.37
C ILE A 224 4.58 -14.57 23.15
N ASP A 225 5.87 -14.37 23.37
CA ASP A 225 6.75 -15.33 24.02
C ASP A 225 6.32 -15.60 25.47
N ASN A 226 5.89 -14.56 26.19
CA ASN A 226 5.54 -14.69 27.61
C ASN A 226 4.09 -15.14 27.84
N LEU A 227 3.15 -14.71 26.99
CA LEU A 227 1.72 -14.88 27.27
C LEU A 227 1.02 -15.88 26.34
N PHE A 228 1.55 -16.10 25.14
CA PHE A 228 0.88 -16.87 24.09
C PHE A 228 1.71 -18.03 23.55
N ASN A 229 2.79 -18.43 24.22
CA ASN A 229 3.65 -19.56 23.84
C ASN A 229 2.88 -20.89 23.64
N GLU A 230 1.80 -21.10 24.38
CA GLU A 230 0.96 -22.30 24.32
C GLU A 230 -0.38 -22.08 23.60
N ILE A 231 -0.52 -21.00 22.83
CA ILE A 231 -1.72 -20.70 22.04
C ILE A 231 -1.34 -20.50 20.58
N HIS A 232 -2.06 -21.14 19.66
CA HIS A 232 -1.80 -20.95 18.24
C HIS A 232 -2.29 -19.57 17.76
N ILE A 233 -1.34 -18.73 17.36
CA ILE A 233 -1.60 -17.39 16.83
C ILE A 233 -1.89 -17.47 15.34
N ARG A 234 -3.05 -16.97 14.91
CA ARG A 234 -3.48 -16.94 13.50
C ARG A 234 -3.10 -15.64 12.78
N ARG A 235 -3.03 -14.53 13.53
CA ARG A 235 -2.72 -13.21 12.98
C ARG A 235 -2.21 -12.26 14.06
N MET A 236 -1.21 -11.48 13.69
CA MET A 236 -0.72 -10.33 14.44
C MET A 236 -0.95 -9.09 13.62
N LYS A 237 -1.42 -8.01 14.26
CA LYS A 237 -1.64 -6.74 13.59
C LYS A 237 -1.21 -5.58 14.49
N ILE A 238 -0.36 -4.70 13.95
CA ILE A 238 0.07 -3.46 14.59
C ILE A 238 -0.57 -2.30 13.83
N ILE A 239 -1.29 -1.48 14.59
CA ILE A 239 -2.12 -0.42 14.05
C ILE A 239 -1.70 0.89 14.68
N SER A 240 -1.26 1.83 13.85
CA SER A 240 -0.96 3.21 14.25
C SER A 240 -2.24 4.05 14.24
N LEU A 241 -2.35 5.03 15.14
CA LEU A 241 -3.29 6.13 14.91
C LEU A 241 -2.89 6.86 13.62
N ILE A 242 -3.88 7.33 12.87
CA ILE A 242 -3.65 8.00 11.58
C ILE A 242 -2.86 9.32 11.71
N LEU A 243 -2.85 9.89 12.92
CA LEU A 243 -2.16 11.14 13.24
C LEU A 243 -0.75 10.97 13.80
N ASN A 244 -0.29 9.73 14.03
CA ASN A 244 1.08 9.50 14.51
C ASN A 244 2.11 10.08 13.53
N ASN A 245 3.25 10.48 14.06
CA ASN A 245 4.38 10.91 13.25
C ASN A 245 4.85 9.74 12.38
N GLY A 246 5.28 10.01 11.15
CA GLY A 246 5.78 8.98 10.22
C GLY A 246 4.72 8.20 9.44
N VAL A 247 3.42 8.39 9.70
CA VAL A 247 2.35 7.87 8.82
C VAL A 247 2.46 8.55 7.43
N PRO A 248 2.36 7.80 6.32
CA PRO A 248 2.62 8.36 4.98
C PRO A 248 1.59 9.43 4.62
N GLU A 249 2.05 10.64 4.34
CA GLU A 249 1.18 11.81 4.14
C GLU A 249 0.50 11.78 2.76
N ASN A 250 1.24 11.36 1.74
CA ASN A 250 0.79 11.32 0.35
C ASN A 250 1.04 9.95 -0.30
N ASP A 251 0.49 9.74 -1.50
CA ASP A 251 0.53 8.44 -2.20
C ASP A 251 1.96 8.01 -2.56
N ILE A 252 2.83 8.98 -2.87
CA ILE A 252 4.25 8.73 -3.17
C ILE A 252 4.94 8.22 -1.89
N ASP A 253 4.73 8.86 -0.74
CA ASP A 253 5.27 8.38 0.54
C ASP A 253 4.82 6.95 0.83
N LYS A 254 3.53 6.64 0.60
CA LYS A 254 2.98 5.29 0.78
C LYS A 254 3.62 4.29 -0.16
N LEU A 255 3.76 4.64 -1.44
CA LEU A 255 4.33 3.78 -2.47
C LEU A 255 5.80 3.44 -2.19
N LEU A 256 6.55 4.42 -1.68
CA LEU A 256 8.01 4.33 -1.56
C LEU A 256 8.50 3.73 -0.25
N LEU A 257 7.78 3.95 0.85
CA LEU A 257 8.24 3.57 2.20
C LEU A 257 7.53 2.35 2.77
N TRP A 258 6.42 1.94 2.18
CA TRP A 258 5.53 0.96 2.78
C TRP A 258 5.20 -0.16 1.82
N ASP A 259 5.03 -1.36 2.37
CA ASP A 259 4.64 -2.52 1.59
C ASP A 259 3.20 -2.35 1.07
N LYS A 260 2.98 -2.72 -0.20
CA LYS A 260 1.66 -2.58 -0.84
C LYS A 260 0.65 -3.61 -0.35
N LYS A 261 1.12 -4.73 0.22
CA LYS A 261 0.25 -5.85 0.61
C LYS A 261 -0.14 -5.77 2.08
N SER A 262 0.79 -5.43 2.97
CA SER A 262 0.62 -5.48 4.43
C SER A 262 0.33 -4.13 5.08
N ASN A 263 0.60 -3.01 4.40
CA ASN A 263 0.33 -1.67 4.91
C ASN A 263 -0.81 -0.97 4.20
N TYR A 264 -1.78 -0.48 4.98
CA TYR A 264 -2.97 0.15 4.44
C TYR A 264 -3.62 1.08 5.46
N PHE A 265 -4.33 2.09 4.95
CA PHE A 265 -5.27 2.86 5.78
C PHE A 265 -6.53 2.03 6.01
N GLU A 266 -7.04 2.04 7.23
CA GLU A 266 -8.25 1.33 7.62
C GLU A 266 -9.22 2.28 8.34
N PHE A 267 -10.47 2.26 7.90
CA PHE A 267 -11.55 3.03 8.50
C PHE A 267 -12.65 2.10 8.98
N HIS A 268 -13.11 2.29 10.22
CA HIS A 268 -14.21 1.52 10.78
C HIS A 268 -15.39 2.42 11.13
N TYR A 269 -16.54 2.17 10.52
CA TYR A 269 -17.80 2.87 10.76
C TYR A 269 -18.68 2.01 11.67
N LYS A 270 -18.87 2.42 12.92
CA LYS A 270 -19.82 1.77 13.85
C LYS A 270 -21.23 2.24 13.53
N LEU A 271 -22.08 1.34 13.05
CA LEU A 271 -23.45 1.63 12.64
C LEU A 271 -24.45 0.89 13.52
N LYS A 272 -25.59 1.54 13.75
CA LYS A 272 -26.77 0.89 14.34
C LYS A 272 -27.73 0.51 13.22
N VAL A 273 -28.12 -0.76 13.17
CA VAL A 273 -29.09 -1.27 12.20
C VAL A 273 -30.31 -1.77 12.97
N THR A 274 -31.50 -1.33 12.59
CA THR A 274 -32.73 -1.52 13.37
C THR A 274 -33.69 -2.56 12.78
N SER A 275 -33.42 -3.06 11.57
CA SER A 275 -34.26 -4.05 10.89
C SER A 275 -33.46 -4.79 9.83
N GLU A 276 -33.93 -5.99 9.47
CA GLU A 276 -33.31 -6.84 8.44
C GLU A 276 -33.32 -6.16 7.06
N SER A 277 -34.42 -5.49 6.69
CA SER A 277 -34.49 -4.71 5.45
C SER A 277 -33.40 -3.64 5.37
N ARG A 278 -33.08 -2.99 6.49
CA ARG A 278 -31.96 -2.03 6.54
C ARG A 278 -30.60 -2.72 6.49
N LEU A 279 -30.46 -3.91 7.05
CA LEU A 279 -29.24 -4.70 6.94
C LEU A 279 -28.95 -5.09 5.49
N HIS A 280 -29.96 -5.53 4.74
CA HIS A 280 -29.81 -5.81 3.30
C HIS A 280 -29.33 -4.60 2.53
N LYS A 281 -29.95 -3.43 2.73
CA LYS A 281 -29.51 -2.18 2.09
C LYS A 281 -28.06 -1.80 2.46
N LEU A 282 -27.63 -2.10 3.68
CA LEU A 282 -26.25 -1.87 4.10
C LEU A 282 -25.29 -2.87 3.43
N LYS A 283 -25.67 -4.14 3.33
CA LYS A 283 -24.91 -5.18 2.61
C LYS A 283 -24.73 -4.78 1.14
N ASP A 284 -25.79 -4.32 0.48
CA ASP A 284 -25.74 -3.86 -0.92
C ASP A 284 -24.79 -2.67 -1.07
N LEU A 285 -24.89 -1.67 -0.19
CA LEU A 285 -23.97 -0.53 -0.15
C LEU A 285 -22.51 -0.96 0.02
N CYS A 286 -22.25 -1.93 0.91
CA CYS A 286 -20.90 -2.46 1.12
C CYS A 286 -20.37 -3.15 -0.13
N ARG A 287 -21.19 -3.92 -0.85
CA ARG A 287 -20.79 -4.52 -2.14
C ARG A 287 -20.49 -3.45 -3.18
N GLU A 288 -21.37 -2.46 -3.33
CA GLU A 288 -21.21 -1.34 -4.28
C GLU A 288 -19.90 -0.57 -4.06
N GLN A 289 -19.49 -0.39 -2.80
CA GLN A 289 -18.32 0.42 -2.45
C GLN A 289 -17.08 -0.41 -2.08
N ASN A 290 -17.12 -1.73 -2.27
CA ASN A 290 -16.06 -2.68 -1.87
C ASN A 290 -15.65 -2.53 -0.40
N LEU A 291 -16.63 -2.50 0.49
CA LEU A 291 -16.47 -2.40 1.94
C LEU A 291 -16.73 -3.76 2.59
N HIS A 292 -16.03 -4.04 3.69
CA HIS A 292 -16.27 -5.24 4.49
C HIS A 292 -17.32 -4.95 5.56
N LEU A 293 -18.25 -5.88 5.77
CA LEU A 293 -19.28 -5.77 6.80
C LEU A 293 -19.07 -6.87 7.83
N VAL A 294 -18.99 -6.49 9.11
CA VAL A 294 -18.82 -7.41 10.23
C VAL A 294 -19.84 -7.08 11.32
N SER A 295 -20.46 -8.10 11.90
CA SER A 295 -21.34 -7.94 13.07
C SER A 295 -20.51 -7.95 14.34
N LYS A 296 -20.83 -7.05 15.28
CA LYS A 296 -20.29 -7.12 16.64
C LYS A 296 -21.40 -7.58 17.57
N SER A 297 -21.10 -8.58 18.40
CA SER A 297 -22.04 -9.13 19.37
C SER A 297 -22.68 -8.02 20.21
N PRO A 298 -23.99 -8.11 20.49
CA PRO A 298 -24.69 -7.14 21.32
C PRO A 298 -23.98 -6.97 22.65
N GLU A 299 -23.70 -5.72 23.03
CA GLU A 299 -23.05 -5.39 24.32
C GLU A 299 -23.87 -5.90 25.53
N LYS A 300 -25.17 -6.24 25.32
CA LYS A 300 -26.05 -6.94 26.27
C LYS A 300 -27.08 -7.80 25.51
N PRO A 301 -27.29 -9.08 25.88
CA PRO A 301 -28.24 -9.98 25.21
C PRO A 301 -29.70 -9.49 25.22
N LEU A 302 -30.07 -8.61 26.16
CA LEU A 302 -31.43 -8.08 26.31
C LEU A 302 -31.75 -6.91 25.36
N THR A 303 -30.74 -6.31 24.72
CA THR A 303 -30.98 -5.22 23.78
C THR A 303 -30.91 -5.76 22.35
N LYS A 304 -32.04 -5.76 21.61
CA LYS A 304 -32.11 -6.06 20.17
C LYS A 304 -31.27 -5.11 19.27
N LYS A 305 -30.35 -4.32 19.85
CA LYS A 305 -29.51 -3.35 19.15
C LYS A 305 -28.19 -4.03 18.76
N VAL A 306 -28.18 -4.65 17.58
CA VAL A 306 -26.94 -5.14 16.96
C VAL A 306 -26.19 -3.95 16.36
N HIS A 307 -24.89 -3.85 16.67
CA HIS A 307 -24.01 -2.88 16.04
C HIS A 307 -23.22 -3.58 14.95
N TYR A 308 -23.20 -2.98 13.77
CA TYR A 308 -22.41 -3.44 12.65
C TYR A 308 -21.19 -2.54 12.49
N ILE A 309 -20.06 -3.13 12.14
CA ILE A 309 -18.86 -2.42 11.75
C ILE A 309 -18.69 -2.57 10.24
N VAL A 310 -18.71 -1.45 9.54
CA VAL A 310 -18.29 -1.40 8.14
C VAL A 310 -16.82 -1.00 8.12
N THR A 311 -16.00 -1.72 7.36
CA THR A 311 -14.56 -1.51 7.27
C THR A 311 -14.16 -1.19 5.85
N MET A 312 -13.44 -0.09 5.66
CA MET A 312 -12.80 0.29 4.38
C MET A 312 -11.29 0.13 4.52
N ARG A 313 -10.64 -0.40 3.48
CA ARG A 313 -9.17 -0.53 3.42
C ARG A 313 -8.62 0.10 2.15
N LEU A 314 -7.53 0.86 2.29
CA LEU A 314 -6.88 1.56 1.18
C LEU A 314 -5.36 1.31 1.22
N PHE A 315 -4.85 0.55 0.25
CA PHE A 315 -3.47 0.04 0.25
C PHE A 315 -2.46 0.98 -0.43
N ASN A 316 -2.89 1.68 -1.47
CA ASN A 316 -2.01 2.41 -2.38
C ASN A 316 -2.23 3.93 -2.33
N CYS A 317 -2.62 4.46 -1.18
CA CYS A 317 -2.77 5.90 -1.00
C CYS A 317 -2.14 6.37 0.32
N GLY A 318 -1.73 7.64 0.37
CA GLY A 318 -1.33 8.33 1.59
C GLY A 318 -2.53 8.89 2.35
N ARG A 319 -2.24 9.48 3.51
CA ARG A 319 -3.22 9.97 4.47
C ARG A 319 -4.22 10.95 3.86
N ARG A 320 -3.78 11.91 3.04
CA ARG A 320 -4.69 12.91 2.42
C ARG A 320 -5.76 12.27 1.53
N ASN A 321 -5.35 11.35 0.67
CA ASN A 321 -6.26 10.65 -0.23
C ASN A 321 -7.13 9.63 0.54
N ALA A 322 -6.58 9.00 1.58
CA ALA A 322 -7.34 8.15 2.48
C ALA A 322 -8.48 8.91 3.17
N TRP A 323 -8.23 10.12 3.68
CA TRP A 323 -9.27 10.98 4.26
C TRP A 323 -10.29 11.45 3.22
N THR A 324 -9.85 11.84 2.03
CA THR A 324 -10.77 12.22 0.95
C THR A 324 -11.75 11.09 0.64
N ARG A 325 -11.26 9.84 0.60
CA ARG A 325 -12.10 8.66 0.40
C ARG A 325 -13.01 8.38 1.61
N ASN A 326 -12.51 8.57 2.84
CA ASN A 326 -13.31 8.46 4.06
C ASN A 326 -14.49 9.46 4.07
N ASP A 327 -14.25 10.71 3.68
CA ASP A 327 -15.28 11.75 3.60
C ASP A 327 -16.33 11.43 2.54
N PHE A 328 -15.89 10.87 1.41
CA PHE A 328 -16.80 10.37 0.38
C PHE A 328 -17.71 9.26 0.93
N ILE A 329 -17.14 8.22 1.55
CA ILE A 329 -17.92 7.10 2.11
C ILE A 329 -18.84 7.55 3.24
N SER A 330 -18.39 8.44 4.11
CA SER A 330 -19.20 8.99 5.21
C SER A 330 -20.42 9.75 4.67
N ARG A 331 -20.24 10.60 3.65
CA ARG A 331 -21.37 11.27 2.96
C ARG A 331 -22.31 10.27 2.31
N HIS A 332 -21.77 9.24 1.68
CA HIS A 332 -22.58 8.22 1.00
C HIS A 332 -23.43 7.41 1.99
N LEU A 333 -22.86 7.04 3.15
CA LEU A 333 -23.59 6.43 4.27
C LEU A 333 -24.72 7.34 4.76
N HIS A 334 -24.43 8.63 4.97
CA HIS A 334 -25.44 9.62 5.40
C HIS A 334 -26.59 9.79 4.41
N GLN A 335 -26.29 9.88 3.11
CA GLN A 335 -27.31 9.97 2.05
C GLN A 335 -28.26 8.76 2.05
N ARG A 336 -27.75 7.58 2.41
CA ARG A 336 -28.54 6.35 2.58
C ARG A 336 -29.11 6.18 3.99
N ARG A 337 -29.10 7.25 4.80
CA ARG A 337 -29.60 7.32 6.18
C ARG A 337 -28.91 6.34 7.15
N PHE A 338 -27.67 5.96 6.87
CA PHE A 338 -26.80 5.24 7.81
C PHE A 338 -25.87 6.26 8.45
N TYR A 339 -26.10 6.58 9.72
CA TYR A 339 -25.29 7.56 10.46
C TYR A 339 -24.26 6.82 11.32
N PRO A 340 -22.95 6.88 10.99
CA PRO A 340 -21.90 6.33 11.84
C PRO A 340 -21.99 6.93 13.24
N LEU A 341 -22.14 6.08 14.26
CA LEU A 341 -22.04 6.48 15.67
C LEU A 341 -20.60 6.86 16.03
N ARG A 342 -19.64 6.26 15.33
CA ARG A 342 -18.21 6.49 15.48
C ARG A 342 -17.50 6.07 14.21
N VAL A 343 -16.52 6.86 13.81
CA VAL A 343 -15.51 6.49 12.81
C VAL A 343 -14.19 6.30 13.55
N LYS A 344 -13.48 5.21 13.23
CA LYS A 344 -12.07 5.04 13.64
C LYS A 344 -11.21 5.11 12.40
N GLU A 345 -10.11 5.84 12.52
CA GLU A 345 -9.20 6.14 11.42
C GLU A 345 -7.81 5.65 11.81
N GLN A 346 -7.27 4.74 11.03
CA GLN A 346 -6.09 3.99 11.43
C GLN A 346 -5.17 3.74 10.25
N PHE A 347 -3.88 3.55 10.53
CA PHE A 347 -2.90 3.08 9.56
C PHE A 347 -2.32 1.76 10.05
N VAL A 348 -2.48 0.70 9.25
CA VAL A 348 -1.98 -0.63 9.57
C VAL A 348 -0.52 -0.72 9.17
N VAL A 349 0.35 -0.85 10.17
CA VAL A 349 1.81 -0.84 10.02
C VAL A 349 2.36 -2.25 9.85
N TYR A 350 1.64 -3.25 10.35
CA TYR A 350 1.97 -4.64 10.16
C TYR A 350 0.71 -5.49 10.25
N ASP A 351 0.60 -6.48 9.38
CA ASP A 351 -0.48 -7.43 9.35
C ASP A 351 0.03 -8.77 8.81
N SER A 352 0.14 -9.76 9.70
CA SER A 352 0.76 -11.05 9.36
C SER A 352 -0.14 -11.95 8.52
N ASN A 353 -1.45 -11.69 8.46
CA ASN A 353 -2.42 -12.55 7.77
C ASN A 353 -3.71 -11.80 7.41
N ILE A 354 -3.66 -11.04 6.31
CA ILE A 354 -4.82 -10.29 5.79
C ILE A 354 -5.92 -11.21 5.26
N ALA A 355 -5.53 -12.39 4.74
CA ALA A 355 -6.47 -13.37 4.18
C ALA A 355 -7.48 -13.89 5.21
N LEU A 356 -7.22 -13.72 6.51
CA LEU A 356 -8.17 -14.04 7.58
C LEU A 356 -9.50 -13.27 7.47
N ASP A 357 -9.50 -12.16 6.73
CA ASP A 357 -10.68 -11.32 6.48
C ASP A 357 -11.37 -11.63 5.16
N ASN A 358 -10.86 -12.59 4.37
CA ASN A 358 -11.52 -13.02 3.13
C ASN A 358 -13.01 -13.37 3.36
N PRO A 359 -13.41 -14.05 4.46
CA PRO A 359 -14.82 -14.32 4.74
C PRO A 359 -15.69 -13.06 4.97
N TRP A 360 -15.08 -11.89 5.17
CA TRP A 360 -15.78 -10.62 5.34
C TRP A 360 -16.12 -9.97 4.00
N SER A 361 -15.43 -10.40 2.94
CA SER A 361 -15.63 -9.93 1.56
C SER A 361 -16.88 -10.59 1.05
N THR A 362 -17.94 -9.79 0.93
CA THR A 362 -19.22 -10.18 0.32
C THR A 362 -19.80 -11.47 0.90
N ALA A 363 -20.62 -11.35 1.94
CA ALA A 363 -21.60 -12.39 2.25
C ALA A 363 -22.40 -12.71 0.96
N ASP A 364 -21.98 -13.80 0.30
CA ASP A 364 -22.67 -14.50 -0.77
C ASP A 364 -24.02 -14.95 -0.21
N VAL A 365 -25.15 -14.60 -0.81
CA VAL A 365 -25.60 -15.17 -2.08
C VAL A 365 -25.59 -16.69 -1.96
N THR A 366 -26.70 -17.19 -1.43
CA THR A 366 -27.14 -18.59 -1.47
C THR A 366 -26.50 -19.39 -2.61
N ARG A 367 -25.52 -20.24 -2.27
CA ARG A 367 -25.28 -21.48 -3.00
C ARG A 367 -26.41 -22.46 -2.66
N THR A 368 -27.61 -22.20 -3.16
CA THR A 368 -28.63 -23.24 -3.31
C THR A 368 -28.61 -23.68 -4.77
N ALA A 369 -28.43 -24.98 -4.95
CA ALA A 369 -28.30 -25.68 -6.21
C ALA A 369 -29.40 -25.32 -7.23
N GLY A 370 -29.02 -25.15 -8.50
CA GLY A 370 -29.98 -25.07 -9.62
C GLY A 370 -29.83 -23.83 -10.49
N GLY A 371 -28.69 -23.63 -11.14
CA GLY A 371 -28.61 -22.68 -12.26
C GLY A 371 -29.24 -23.29 -13.52
N PRO A 372 -30.17 -22.61 -14.21
CA PRO A 372 -30.57 -23.02 -15.55
C PRO A 372 -29.42 -22.74 -16.51
N LYS A 373 -29.02 -23.76 -17.27
CA LYS A 373 -28.07 -23.66 -18.38
C LYS A 373 -28.62 -22.69 -19.43
N TYR A 374 -28.05 -21.49 -19.54
CA TYR A 374 -28.24 -20.68 -20.74
C TYR A 374 -27.13 -20.99 -21.75
N ARG A 375 -27.58 -21.63 -22.83
CA ARG A 375 -26.84 -21.96 -24.04
C ARG A 375 -26.75 -20.68 -24.88
N ILE A 376 -25.55 -20.19 -25.14
CA ILE A 376 -25.34 -19.12 -26.13
C ILE A 376 -25.48 -19.77 -27.51
N GLY A 377 -26.59 -19.49 -28.17
CA GLY A 377 -26.88 -19.86 -29.55
C GLY A 377 -27.77 -18.81 -30.16
N GLY A 378 -27.23 -18.03 -31.10
CA GLY A 378 -27.89 -16.86 -31.66
C GLY A 378 -29.10 -17.16 -32.53
N LYS A 379 -29.90 -16.11 -32.78
CA LYS A 379 -30.41 -15.71 -34.09
C LYS A 379 -31.16 -14.38 -33.94
N TYR A 380 -30.78 -13.43 -34.79
CA TYR A 380 -31.47 -12.16 -35.02
C TYR A 380 -32.96 -12.37 -35.29
N ARG A 381 -33.83 -11.53 -34.69
CA ARG A 381 -35.18 -11.27 -35.19
C ARG A 381 -35.46 -9.76 -35.19
N LYS A 382 -35.92 -9.30 -36.34
CA LYS A 382 -36.27 -7.92 -36.70
C LYS A 382 -37.44 -7.40 -35.84
N VAL A 383 -37.35 -6.12 -35.47
CA VAL A 383 -38.44 -5.32 -34.88
C VAL A 383 -39.23 -4.66 -36.02
N PRO A 384 -40.58 -4.75 -36.08
CA PRO A 384 -41.39 -3.93 -36.98
C PRO A 384 -41.72 -2.56 -36.36
N PRO A 385 -41.99 -1.53 -37.19
CA PRO A 385 -42.09 -0.14 -36.74
C PRO A 385 -43.42 0.16 -36.04
N ARG A 386 -43.37 1.21 -35.21
CA ARG A 386 -44.48 1.81 -34.47
C ARG A 386 -45.59 2.30 -35.41
N SER A 387 -46.84 2.07 -35.02
CA SER A 387 -47.99 2.86 -35.47
C SER A 387 -48.42 3.81 -34.36
N SER A 388 -48.69 5.05 -34.77
CA SER A 388 -49.25 6.16 -34.02
C SER A 388 -50.76 6.06 -33.89
N VAL A 389 -51.30 6.34 -32.70
CA VAL A 389 -52.47 7.20 -32.46
C VAL A 389 -52.23 7.93 -31.14
#